data_AF-A0A4R3YJN9-F1
#
_entry.id   AF-A0A4R3YJN9-F1
#
_cell.length_a   1.000
_cell.length_b   1.000
_cell.length_c   1.000
_cell.angle_alpha   90.00
_cell.angle_beta   90.00
_cell.angle_gamma   90.00
#
_symmetry.space_group_name_H-M   'P 1'
#
loop_
_entity.id
_entity.type
_entity.pdbx_description
1 polymer ?
#
loop_
_entity_poly.entity_id
_entity_poly.type
_entity_poly.pdbx_seq_one_letter_code
_entity_poly.pdbx_strand_id
1 'polypeptide(L)'
;MPDIVVRHIDEAMAERIKTLARERRWSINEVILHALRYGLGMGAGDVFSELLLEPGDIAHLTGAYDAQEQAAFQEALNALSQASPSALAAAAKNYSEAGESI
;
A
#
# COMPACT_ATOMS: atom_id res chain seq x y z
N MET A 1 -8.34 -25.86 -19.68
CA MET A 1 -7.40 -24.76 -19.40
C MET A 1 -7.77 -23.62 -20.34
N PRO A 2 -8.20 -22.46 -19.82
CA PRO A 2 -8.32 -21.28 -20.66
C PRO A 2 -6.92 -20.83 -21.10
N ASP A 3 -6.75 -20.59 -22.39
CA ASP A 3 -5.54 -20.01 -22.98
C ASP A 3 -5.82 -18.54 -23.31
N ILE A 4 -4.86 -17.65 -23.03
CA ILE A 4 -5.01 -16.21 -23.18
C ILE A 4 -3.84 -15.68 -24.00
N VAL A 5 -4.16 -15.01 -25.10
CA VAL A 5 -3.19 -14.30 -25.93
C VAL A 5 -3.37 -12.81 -25.73
N VAL A 6 -2.37 -12.16 -25.14
CA VAL A 6 -2.33 -10.70 -25.03
C VAL A 6 -1.84 -10.12 -26.35
N ARG A 7 -2.63 -9.23 -26.97
CA ARG A 7 -2.33 -8.56 -28.25
C ARG A 7 -2.31 -7.05 -28.06
N HIS A 8 -1.78 -6.34 -29.06
CA HIS A 8 -1.70 -4.88 -29.06
C HIS A 8 -0.90 -4.29 -27.90
N ILE A 9 0.11 -5.02 -27.43
CA ILE A 9 1.10 -4.46 -26.51
C ILE A 9 2.05 -3.55 -27.31
N ASP A 10 2.39 -2.40 -26.74
CA ASP A 10 3.42 -1.55 -27.30
C ASP A 10 4.83 -2.08 -26.94
N GLU A 11 5.84 -1.54 -27.63
CA GLU A 11 7.24 -1.95 -27.42
C GLU A 11 7.71 -1.66 -25.99
N ALA A 12 7.26 -0.55 -25.40
CA ALA A 12 7.64 -0.16 -24.05
C ALA A 12 7.14 -1.17 -23.00
N MET A 13 5.91 -1.65 -23.15
CA MET A 13 5.31 -2.67 -22.30
C MET A 13 6.02 -4.02 -22.50
N ALA A 14 6.33 -4.40 -23.74
CA ALA A 14 7.07 -5.63 -24.03
C ALA A 14 8.46 -5.64 -23.35
N GLU A 15 9.21 -4.54 -23.44
CA GLU A 15 10.50 -4.39 -22.78
C GLU A 15 10.38 -4.40 -21.25
N ARG A 16 9.35 -3.77 -20.70
CA ARG A 16 9.09 -3.83 -19.24
C ARG A 16 8.83 -5.26 -18.75
N ILE A 17 8.03 -6.04 -19.48
CA ILE A 17 7.74 -7.44 -19.15
C ILE A 17 9.03 -8.28 -19.19
N LYS A 18 9.85 -8.11 -20.24
CA LYS A 18 11.15 -8.81 -20.36
C LYS A 18 12.09 -8.45 -19.22
N THR A 19 12.12 -7.19 -18.81
CA THR A 19 12.97 -6.70 -17.72
C THR A 19 12.57 -7.35 -16.39
N LEU A 20 11.27 -7.31 -16.06
CA LEU A 20 10.73 -7.93 -14.84
C LEU A 20 10.98 -9.45 -14.79
N ALA A 21 10.85 -10.12 -15.95
CA ALA A 21 11.15 -11.55 -16.09
C ALA A 21 12.62 -11.85 -15.74
N ARG A 22 13.56 -11.03 -16.23
CA ARG A 22 15.00 -11.18 -15.96
C ARG A 22 15.35 -10.91 -14.50
N GLU A 23 14.86 -9.81 -13.94
CA GLU A 23 15.15 -9.41 -12.56
C GLU A 23 14.70 -10.46 -11.53
N ARG A 24 13.52 -11.04 -11.73
CA ARG A 24 12.92 -12.00 -10.80
C ARG A 24 13.21 -13.46 -11.16
N ARG A 25 13.92 -13.71 -12.27
CA ARG A 25 14.10 -15.05 -12.89
C ARG A 25 12.77 -15.76 -13.14
N TRP A 26 11.77 -15.01 -13.57
CA TRP A 26 10.44 -15.52 -13.92
C TRP A 26 10.31 -15.67 -15.44
N SER A 27 9.43 -16.56 -15.87
CA SER A 27 8.98 -16.59 -17.26
C SER A 27 8.08 -15.38 -17.56
N ILE A 28 8.01 -15.02 -18.84
CA ILE A 28 7.10 -13.97 -19.32
C ILE A 28 5.66 -14.27 -18.91
N ASN A 29 5.24 -15.53 -19.01
CA ASN A 29 3.91 -15.98 -18.63
C ASN A 29 3.65 -15.75 -17.13
N GLU A 30 4.60 -16.08 -16.25
CA GLU A 30 4.47 -15.84 -14.81
C GLU A 30 4.37 -14.35 -14.48
N VAL A 31 5.13 -13.49 -15.17
CA VAL A 31 5.02 -12.04 -15.01
C VAL A 31 3.63 -11.54 -15.42
N ILE A 32 3.12 -11.99 -16.57
CA ILE A 32 1.79 -11.60 -17.06
C ILE A 32 0.70 -12.10 -16.11
N LEU A 33 0.76 -13.37 -15.69
CA LEU A 33 -0.21 -13.93 -14.75
C LEU A 33 -0.16 -13.22 -13.40
N HIS A 34 1.03 -12.86 -12.93
CA HIS A 34 1.18 -12.08 -11.71
C HIS A 34 0.60 -10.67 -11.85
N ALA A 35 0.88 -9.98 -12.96
CA ALA A 35 0.32 -8.65 -13.24
C ALA A 35 -1.21 -8.67 -13.39
N LEU A 36 -1.77 -9.71 -14.02
CA LEU A 36 -3.21 -9.90 -14.14
C LEU A 36 -3.85 -10.19 -12.79
N ARG A 37 -3.26 -11.08 -11.99
CA ARG A 37 -3.73 -11.34 -10.62
C ARG A 37 -3.68 -10.07 -9.79
N TYR A 38 -2.59 -9.33 -9.86
CA TYR A 38 -2.43 -8.05 -9.16
C TYR A 38 -3.47 -7.02 -9.60
N GLY A 39 -3.65 -6.82 -10.91
CA GLY A 39 -4.63 -5.86 -11.46
C GLY A 39 -6.10 -6.24 -11.20
N LEU A 40 -6.37 -7.52 -10.93
CA LEU A 40 -7.69 -8.05 -10.57
C LEU A 40 -7.89 -8.20 -9.05
N GLY A 41 -6.92 -7.82 -8.20
CA GLY A 41 -7.02 -7.99 -6.74
C GLY A 41 -6.95 -9.45 -6.27
N MET A 42 -6.32 -10.32 -7.06
CA MET A 42 -6.15 -11.76 -6.81
C MET A 42 -4.69 -12.14 -6.49
N GLY A 43 -3.81 -11.16 -6.32
CA GLY A 43 -2.40 -11.36 -5.97
C GLY A 43 -2.23 -11.61 -4.46
N ALA A 44 -1.26 -12.46 -4.08
CA ALA A 44 -0.83 -12.53 -2.68
C ALA A 44 -0.05 -11.25 -2.35
N GLY A 45 -0.63 -10.38 -1.52
CA GLY A 45 -0.21 -8.98 -1.34
C GLY A 45 -1.18 -8.04 -2.06
N ASP A 46 -2.44 -8.17 -1.69
CA ASP A 46 -3.60 -7.66 -2.42
C ASP A 46 -3.68 -6.14 -2.34
N VAL A 47 -3.40 -5.45 -3.45
CA VAL A 47 -3.49 -3.97 -3.56
C VAL A 47 -4.93 -3.49 -3.65
N PHE A 48 -5.88 -4.41 -3.83
CA PHE A 48 -7.29 -4.14 -3.51
C PHE A 48 -7.62 -4.34 -2.03
N SER A 49 -6.85 -5.15 -1.30
CA SER A 49 -6.82 -5.15 0.17
C SER A 49 -5.94 -4.06 0.76
N GLU A 50 -5.06 -3.35 0.04
CA GLU A 50 -4.32 -2.20 0.62
C GLU A 50 -5.25 -1.01 0.95
N LEU A 51 -6.49 -0.99 0.45
CA LEU A 51 -7.53 -0.10 1.00
C LEU A 51 -8.02 -0.55 2.39
N LEU A 52 -7.79 -1.81 2.76
CA LEU A 52 -7.74 -2.32 4.13
C LEU A 52 -6.26 -2.29 4.58
N LEU A 53 -5.74 -1.12 4.93
CA LEU A 53 -4.47 -1.06 5.68
C LEU A 53 -4.57 -1.99 6.89
N GLU A 54 -3.92 -3.15 6.82
CA GLU A 54 -3.67 -3.95 8.01
C GLU A 54 -2.70 -3.14 8.87
N PRO A 55 -3.06 -2.80 10.12
CA PRO A 55 -2.26 -1.89 10.95
C PRO A 55 -0.82 -2.36 11.23
N GLY A 56 -0.45 -3.59 10.86
CA GLY A 56 0.88 -4.15 11.08
C GLY A 56 1.96 -3.73 10.06
N ASP A 57 1.59 -3.27 8.86
CA ASP A 57 2.55 -3.14 7.75
C ASP A 57 3.28 -1.78 7.69
N ILE A 58 2.91 -0.85 8.58
CA ILE A 58 3.54 0.47 8.71
C ILE A 58 5.02 0.34 9.15
N ALA A 59 5.35 -0.70 9.93
CA ALA A 59 6.69 -0.92 10.45
C ALA A 59 7.75 -1.17 9.36
N HIS A 60 7.36 -1.70 8.21
CA HIS A 60 8.29 -2.05 7.14
C HIS A 60 8.55 -0.90 6.16
N LEU A 61 7.65 0.08 6.06
CA LEU A 61 7.71 1.13 5.04
C LEU A 61 8.69 2.28 5.36
N THR A 62 9.07 2.46 6.62
CA THR A 62 9.79 3.67 7.06
C THR A 62 11.12 3.41 7.76
N GLY A 63 11.64 2.18 7.69
CA GLY A 63 13.02 1.85 8.06
C GLY A 63 13.45 2.32 9.46
N ALA A 64 13.21 1.45 10.46
CA ALA A 64 13.73 1.50 11.83
C ALA A 64 12.98 2.39 12.85
N TYR A 65 11.67 2.17 13.01
CA TYR A 65 11.02 2.48 14.29
C TYR A 65 11.31 1.38 15.29
N ASP A 66 11.62 1.74 16.54
CA ASP A 66 11.71 0.76 17.62
C ASP A 66 10.30 0.26 18.05
N ALA A 67 10.26 -0.80 18.84
CA ALA A 67 9.00 -1.42 19.26
C ALA A 67 8.11 -0.48 20.10
N GLN A 68 8.69 0.48 20.82
CA GLN A 68 7.98 1.43 21.65
C GLN A 68 7.39 2.56 20.80
N GLU A 69 8.14 3.05 19.82
CA GLU A 69 7.70 4.04 18.84
C GLU A 69 6.56 3.48 17.98
N GLN A 70 6.70 2.23 17.52
CA GLN A 70 5.64 1.55 16.77
C GLN A 70 4.35 1.42 17.61
N ALA A 71 4.46 1.06 18.89
CA ALA A 71 3.30 0.95 19.78
C ALA A 71 2.58 2.29 19.99
N ALA A 72 3.35 3.37 20.21
CA ALA A 72 2.80 4.71 20.37
C ALA A 72 2.11 5.21 19.09
N PHE A 73 2.70 4.94 17.93
CA PHE A 73 2.10 5.30 16.65
C PHE A 73 0.81 4.53 16.37
N GLN A 74 0.82 3.22 16.67
CA GLN A 74 -0.37 2.38 16.52
C GLN A 74 -1.51 2.84 17.43
N GLU A 75 -1.19 3.25 18.66
CA GLU A 75 -2.16 3.83 19.59
C GLU A 75 -2.77 5.12 19.03
N ALA A 76 -1.95 6.01 18.47
CA ALA A 76 -2.43 7.24 17.84
C ALA A 76 -3.35 6.97 16.65
N LEU A 77 -3.01 6.01 15.77
CA LEU A 77 -3.87 5.61 14.66
C LEU A 77 -5.19 5.00 15.13
N ASN A 78 -5.16 4.19 16.20
CA ASN A 78 -6.37 3.63 16.79
C ASN A 78 -7.26 4.74 17.36
N ALA A 79 -6.70 5.75 18.03
CA ALA A 79 -7.46 6.89 18.52
C ALA A 79 -8.09 7.69 17.36
N LEU A 80 -7.36 7.89 16.26
CA LEU A 80 -7.86 8.60 15.08
C LEU A 80 -8.99 7.84 14.38
N SER A 81 -8.89 6.51 14.25
CA SER A 81 -9.94 5.70 13.58
C SER A 81 -11.25 5.63 14.37
N GLN A 82 -11.20 5.79 15.70
CA GLN A 82 -12.38 5.80 16.57
C GLN A 82 -12.94 7.21 16.80
N ALA A 83 -12.22 8.27 16.39
CA ALA A 83 -12.65 9.63 16.59
C ALA A 83 -13.75 10.04 15.61
N SER A 84 -14.80 10.70 16.12
CA SER A 84 -15.83 11.28 15.25
C SER A 84 -15.30 12.51 14.49
N PRO A 85 -15.88 12.86 13.33
CA PRO A 85 -15.48 14.05 12.58
C PRO A 85 -15.56 15.35 13.40
N SER A 86 -16.51 15.44 14.33
CA SER A 86 -16.65 16.59 15.24
C SER A 86 -15.55 16.64 16.29
N ALA A 87 -15.14 15.49 16.84
CA ALA A 87 -14.02 15.41 17.79
C ALA A 87 -12.69 15.76 17.12
N LEU A 88 -12.47 15.31 15.88
CA LEU A 88 -11.30 15.65 15.08
C LEU A 88 -11.25 17.15 14.74
N ALA A 89 -12.39 17.74 14.35
CA ALA A 89 -12.48 19.17 14.07
C ALA A 89 -12.21 20.03 15.32
N ALA A 90 -12.71 19.61 16.49
CA ALA A 90 -12.44 20.28 17.76
C ALA A 90 -10.96 20.18 18.16
N ALA A 91 -10.34 19.00 18.00
CA ALA A 91 -8.91 18.82 18.26
C ALA A 91 -8.05 19.71 17.35
N ALA A 92 -8.35 19.76 16.05
CA ALA A 92 -7.63 20.61 15.10
C ALA A 92 -7.69 22.10 15.47
N LYS A 93 -8.85 22.57 15.94
CA LYS A 93 -9.03 23.95 16.42
C LYS A 93 -8.20 24.23 17.67
N ASN A 94 -8.17 23.30 18.63
CA ASN A 94 -7.36 23.43 19.84
C ASN A 94 -5.85 23.44 19.53
N TYR A 95 -5.40 22.70 18.51
CA TYR A 95 -4.01 22.74 18.05
C TYR A 95 -3.63 24.09 17.41
N SER A 96 -4.53 24.72 16.64
CA SER A 96 -4.26 26.07 16.10
C SER A 96 -4.21 27.15 17.17
N GLU A 97 -5.04 27.04 18.21
CA GLU A 97 -5.08 28.01 19.31
C GLU A 97 -3.89 27.83 20.28
N ALA A 98 -3.40 26.59 20.47
CA ALA A 98 -2.20 26.33 21.26
C ALA A 98 -0.90 26.79 20.58
N GLY A 99 -0.86 26.82 19.25
CA GLY A 99 0.29 27.30 18.47
C GLY A 99 0.47 28.82 18.46
N GLU A 100 -0.55 29.59 18.86
CA GLU A 100 -0.50 31.06 18.98
C GLU A 100 -0.06 31.55 20.37
N SER A 101 0.16 30.65 21.33
CA SER A 101 0.54 31.01 22.71
C SER A 101 2.02 30.75 23.06
N ILE A 102 2.92 30.70 22.06
CA ILE A 102 4.39 30.63 22.27
C ILE A 102 5.05 31.87 21.68
#